data_AF-A0A972T173-F1
#
_entry.id   AF-A0A972T173-F1
#
_cell.length_a   1.000
_cell.length_b   1.000
_cell.length_c   1.000
_cell.angle_alpha   90.00
_cell.angle_beta   90.00
_cell.angle_gamma   90.00
#
_symmetry.space_group_name_H-M   'P 1'
#
loop_
_entity.id
_entity.type
_entity.pdbx_description
1 polymer ?
#
loop_
_entity_poly.entity_id
_entity_poly.type
_entity_poly.pdbx_seq_one_letter_code
_entity_poly.pdbx_strand_id
1 'polypeptide(L)'
;MEVYLNNAATSWPKPECVYEAVNNFLRRFGASQGRGVFRRSQEATRIIEDCRDALARLFNVKDPSRLVFTKNCSEALNLAIKGFLRPGDHVITSSMEHNSVWRPLKTLEKKGTISLSEVMCNPHGEIDLSDVKRAFRPETRLLVFTHASNVTGTLFPLAELAELAHAHSSRLLVDAAQTAGVFPIDVAELGIDLLACSGHKGLLGPQGTGALYIAPGLELEPLLEGGTGSNSLFPFQPETLPDRFETGIPNGPGLAGLGAAVEFLLKTGVAAIREKEHQLTALLLEKLGQIPGVVLYGPRDPDRQVAVVSFNIQDVNPEEVGAVLDEIYNIMVRTGLHCAPRAHRTIGTLETGTVRVSPGYFNTVADIEYFLEAIREIARKAAPGPSHPVRPGKEGAAAVGEFVKGYQIIQAAPCYADARKIRVIASLTDDVETLFPYLNAVLRGSYHEAGKSFTFSYEGRPVVLQPRQIILGKTENIAKANEILENVVKMLNRVAAARDRITPTTEPQTQLSPFMLYKHLPRTNCRECGELTCLAFATGVIQGRYEAEQCPFLKEPAYAQQKQAIEKLLAEYLEGLLPAGEELLR
;
A
#
# COMPACT_ATOMS: atom_id res chain seq x y z
N MET A 1 -2.10 -21.93 -13.94
CA MET A 1 -3.24 -21.81 -13.02
C MET A 1 -3.40 -20.33 -12.70
N GLU A 2 -4.61 -19.77 -12.65
CA GLU A 2 -4.85 -18.38 -12.24
C GLU A 2 -5.23 -18.35 -10.76
N VAL A 3 -4.58 -17.53 -9.95
CA VAL A 3 -4.83 -17.47 -8.50
C VAL A 3 -4.93 -16.02 -8.04
N TYR A 4 -6.04 -15.67 -7.40
CA TYR A 4 -6.27 -14.34 -6.83
C TYR A 4 -6.12 -14.37 -5.31
N LEU A 5 -5.09 -13.69 -4.78
CA LEU A 5 -4.79 -13.58 -3.36
C LEU A 5 -4.73 -12.10 -2.92
N ASN A 6 -5.65 -11.28 -3.42
CA ASN A 6 -5.70 -9.84 -3.12
C ASN A 6 -7.09 -9.36 -2.61
N ASN A 7 -7.82 -10.24 -1.92
CA ASN A 7 -9.18 -9.97 -1.44
C ASN A 7 -9.26 -8.80 -0.44
N ALA A 8 -8.19 -8.50 0.29
CA ALA A 8 -8.13 -7.35 1.20
C ALA A 8 -8.06 -5.99 0.48
N ALA A 9 -7.76 -5.98 -0.83
CA ALA A 9 -7.91 -4.78 -1.67
C ALA A 9 -9.35 -4.69 -2.19
N THR A 10 -9.84 -5.75 -2.83
CA THR A 10 -11.22 -5.92 -3.27
C THR A 10 -11.47 -7.42 -3.42
N SER A 11 -12.64 -7.92 -3.06
CA SER A 11 -12.93 -9.35 -3.26
C SER A 11 -13.13 -9.67 -4.73
N TRP A 12 -12.64 -10.84 -5.16
CA TRP A 12 -12.89 -11.41 -6.48
C TRP A 12 -12.65 -12.93 -6.47
N PRO A 13 -13.47 -13.73 -7.18
CA PRO A 13 -14.70 -13.34 -7.89
C PRO A 13 -15.83 -12.93 -6.92
N LYS A 14 -16.94 -12.44 -7.47
CA LYS A 14 -18.18 -12.22 -6.70
C LYS A 14 -19.11 -13.44 -6.84
N PRO A 15 -20.01 -13.70 -5.87
CA PRO A 15 -21.07 -14.68 -6.06
C PRO A 15 -21.93 -14.36 -7.28
N GLU A 16 -22.43 -15.37 -7.99
CA GLU A 16 -23.22 -15.18 -9.23
C GLU A 16 -24.45 -14.29 -9.02
N CYS A 17 -25.13 -14.42 -7.86
CA CYS A 17 -26.29 -13.61 -7.51
C CYS A 17 -26.01 -12.09 -7.53
N VAL A 18 -24.75 -11.68 -7.34
CA VAL A 18 -24.34 -10.27 -7.39
C VAL A 18 -24.39 -9.75 -8.83
N TYR A 19 -23.83 -10.50 -9.79
CA TYR A 19 -23.84 -10.12 -11.19
C TYR A 19 -25.28 -10.09 -11.74
N GLU A 20 -26.08 -11.09 -11.39
CA GLU A 20 -27.49 -11.17 -11.78
C GLU A 20 -28.31 -9.99 -11.22
N ALA A 21 -28.12 -9.64 -9.94
CA ALA A 21 -28.84 -8.54 -9.30
C ALA A 21 -28.52 -7.19 -9.97
N VAL A 22 -27.23 -6.91 -10.23
CA VAL A 22 -26.80 -5.69 -10.94
C VAL A 22 -27.39 -5.62 -12.34
N ASN A 23 -27.29 -6.71 -13.11
CA ASN A 23 -27.81 -6.81 -14.48
C ASN A 23 -29.34 -6.65 -14.51
N ASN A 24 -30.05 -7.30 -13.59
CA ASN A 24 -31.50 -7.20 -13.48
C ASN A 24 -31.95 -5.79 -13.12
N PHE A 25 -31.24 -5.13 -12.19
CA PHE A 25 -31.49 -3.73 -11.84
C PHE A 25 -31.42 -2.81 -13.05
N LEU A 26 -30.33 -2.89 -13.81
CA LEU A 26 -30.13 -2.06 -15.01
C LEU A 26 -31.18 -2.33 -16.10
N ARG A 27 -31.55 -3.59 -16.32
CA ARG A 27 -32.49 -3.97 -17.38
C ARG A 27 -33.94 -3.65 -17.05
N ARG A 28 -34.34 -3.75 -15.78
CA ARG A 28 -35.76 -3.73 -15.38
C ARG A 28 -36.17 -2.54 -14.50
N PHE A 29 -35.24 -2.01 -13.70
CA PHE A 29 -35.55 -1.09 -12.61
C PHE A 29 -34.82 0.28 -12.69
N GLY A 30 -34.07 0.55 -13.77
CA GLY A 30 -33.26 1.77 -13.97
C GLY A 30 -34.01 3.11 -14.08
N ALA A 31 -35.22 3.23 -13.52
CA ALA A 31 -35.95 4.48 -13.39
C ALA A 31 -35.53 5.24 -12.12
N SER A 32 -35.81 6.55 -12.04
CA SER A 32 -35.40 7.40 -10.92
C SER A 32 -36.05 6.97 -9.59
N GLN A 33 -35.24 6.44 -8.68
CA GLN A 33 -35.60 5.91 -7.37
C GLN A 33 -36.14 7.00 -6.43
N GLY A 34 -37.16 6.69 -5.63
CA GLY A 34 -37.74 7.59 -4.62
C GLY A 34 -38.46 8.83 -5.16
N ARG A 35 -38.55 9.01 -6.48
CA ARG A 35 -39.03 10.26 -7.12
C ARG A 35 -40.15 10.05 -8.13
N GLY A 36 -40.63 8.82 -8.29
CA GLY A 36 -41.72 8.46 -9.19
C GLY A 36 -42.82 7.65 -8.49
N VAL A 37 -44.09 7.98 -8.79
CA VAL A 37 -45.27 7.25 -8.29
C VAL A 37 -45.56 5.95 -9.03
N PHE A 38 -44.86 5.67 -10.13
CA PHE A 38 -45.09 4.48 -10.97
C PHE A 38 -44.41 3.22 -10.40
N ARG A 39 -45.01 2.05 -10.65
CA ARG A 39 -44.65 0.74 -10.07
C ARG A 39 -43.15 0.44 -10.07
N ARG A 40 -42.45 0.68 -11.19
CA ARG A 40 -41.01 0.40 -11.31
C ARG A 40 -40.13 1.27 -10.40
N SER A 41 -40.53 2.51 -10.12
CA SER A 41 -39.82 3.39 -9.17
C SER A 41 -39.95 2.86 -7.74
N GLN A 42 -41.15 2.37 -7.37
CA GLN A 42 -41.38 1.76 -6.06
C GLN A 42 -40.61 0.45 -5.88
N GLU A 43 -40.56 -0.40 -6.92
CA GLU A 43 -39.75 -1.62 -6.91
C GLU A 43 -38.26 -1.32 -6.76
N ALA A 44 -37.75 -0.29 -7.45
CA ALA A 44 -36.37 0.13 -7.35
C ALA A 44 -36.01 0.72 -5.96
N THR A 45 -36.97 1.37 -5.28
CA THR A 45 -36.82 1.80 -3.88
C THR A 45 -36.78 0.60 -2.93
N ARG A 46 -37.68 -0.38 -3.09
CA ARG A 46 -37.71 -1.59 -2.26
C ARG A 46 -36.38 -2.35 -2.32
N ILE A 47 -35.76 -2.49 -3.49
CA ILE A 47 -34.44 -3.15 -3.61
C ILE A 47 -33.36 -2.47 -2.75
N ILE A 48 -33.41 -1.13 -2.63
CA ILE A 48 -32.48 -0.38 -1.77
C ILE A 48 -32.81 -0.63 -0.29
N GLU A 49 -34.10 -0.60 0.07
CA GLU A 49 -34.56 -0.87 1.44
C GLU A 49 -34.20 -2.30 1.87
N ASP A 50 -34.44 -3.30 1.02
CA ASP A 50 -34.07 -4.71 1.25
C ASP A 50 -32.56 -4.87 1.47
N CYS A 51 -31.73 -4.14 0.73
CA CYS A 51 -30.28 -4.11 0.93
C CYS A 51 -29.92 -3.57 2.32
N ARG A 52 -30.61 -2.51 2.77
CA ARG A 52 -30.41 -1.91 4.09
C ARG A 52 -30.85 -2.88 5.20
N ASP A 53 -31.97 -3.56 5.02
CA ASP A 53 -32.49 -4.57 5.95
C ASP A 53 -31.57 -5.81 6.02
N ALA A 54 -30.96 -6.20 4.90
CA ALA A 54 -29.96 -7.26 4.88
C ALA A 54 -28.70 -6.88 5.66
N LEU A 55 -28.18 -5.65 5.48
CA LEU A 55 -27.07 -5.15 6.30
C LEU A 55 -27.46 -5.02 7.78
N ALA A 56 -28.70 -4.60 8.07
CA ALA A 56 -29.20 -4.50 9.43
C ALA A 56 -29.19 -5.86 10.12
N ARG A 57 -29.66 -6.92 9.44
CA ARG A 57 -29.56 -8.30 9.94
C ARG A 57 -28.11 -8.76 10.10
N LEU A 58 -27.23 -8.45 9.14
CA LEU A 58 -25.82 -8.84 9.21
C LEU A 58 -25.10 -8.26 10.44
N PHE A 59 -25.44 -7.02 10.81
CA PHE A 59 -24.80 -6.29 11.91
C PHE A 59 -25.63 -6.25 13.21
N ASN A 60 -26.75 -6.97 13.25
CA ASN A 60 -27.76 -6.93 14.31
C ASN A 60 -28.26 -5.52 14.69
N VAL A 61 -28.49 -4.67 13.69
CA VAL A 61 -29.07 -3.34 13.85
C VAL A 61 -30.60 -3.44 13.89
N LYS A 62 -31.21 -2.94 14.97
CA LYS A 62 -32.69 -2.98 15.15
C LYS A 62 -33.46 -2.04 14.23
N ASP A 63 -32.87 -0.89 13.93
CA ASP A 63 -33.48 0.17 13.10
C ASP A 63 -32.64 0.35 11.83
N PRO A 64 -33.06 -0.22 10.69
CA PRO A 64 -32.31 -0.16 9.44
C PRO A 64 -32.02 1.27 8.97
N SER A 65 -32.84 2.27 9.31
CA SER A 65 -32.61 3.68 8.91
C SER A 65 -31.27 4.23 9.41
N ARG A 66 -30.69 3.61 10.44
CA ARG A 66 -29.39 3.96 11.02
C ARG A 66 -28.19 3.47 10.24
N LEU A 67 -28.40 2.67 9.22
CA LEU A 67 -27.38 2.33 8.23
C LEU A 67 -27.53 3.32 7.08
N VAL A 68 -26.54 4.18 6.91
CA VAL A 68 -26.46 5.18 5.83
C VAL A 68 -25.56 4.65 4.72
N PHE A 69 -26.03 4.68 3.48
CA PHE A 69 -25.23 4.29 2.34
C PHE A 69 -24.21 5.35 1.96
N THR A 70 -23.02 4.89 1.60
CA THR A 70 -21.91 5.70 1.11
C THR A 70 -21.27 5.00 -0.08
N LYS A 71 -20.38 5.66 -0.83
CA LYS A 71 -19.67 5.03 -1.95
C LYS A 71 -18.65 3.99 -1.49
N ASN A 72 -18.12 4.10 -0.27
CA ASN A 72 -17.13 3.22 0.32
C ASN A 72 -16.88 3.54 1.81
N CYS A 73 -16.13 2.68 2.51
CA CYS A 73 -15.73 2.90 3.90
C CYS A 73 -15.07 4.27 4.13
N SER A 74 -14.27 4.77 3.18
CA SER A 74 -13.57 6.05 3.34
C SER A 74 -14.53 7.24 3.45
N GLU A 75 -15.64 7.22 2.72
CA GLU A 75 -16.68 8.24 2.83
C GLU A 75 -17.47 8.11 4.13
N ALA A 76 -17.83 6.89 4.53
CA ALA A 76 -18.42 6.62 5.84
C ALA A 76 -17.55 7.14 6.99
N LEU A 77 -16.24 6.88 6.96
CA LEU A 77 -15.28 7.39 7.94
C LEU A 77 -15.17 8.92 7.90
N ASN A 78 -15.18 9.54 6.73
CA ASN A 78 -15.18 11.00 6.64
C ASN A 78 -16.45 11.60 7.25
N LEU A 79 -17.62 11.01 6.98
CA LEU A 79 -18.90 11.46 7.51
C LEU A 79 -18.92 11.31 9.03
N ALA A 80 -18.52 10.14 9.54
CA ALA A 80 -18.43 9.90 10.97
C ALA A 80 -17.46 10.87 11.66
N ILE A 81 -16.21 10.97 11.20
CA ILE A 81 -15.17 11.79 11.85
C ILE A 81 -15.52 13.27 11.80
N LYS A 82 -15.85 13.81 10.62
CA LYS A 82 -16.11 15.25 10.46
C LYS A 82 -17.50 15.65 10.93
N GLY A 83 -18.47 14.76 10.83
CA GLY A 83 -19.83 15.00 11.29
C GLY A 83 -19.98 14.91 12.80
N PHE A 84 -19.17 14.08 13.48
CA PHE A 84 -19.24 13.91 14.93
C PHE A 84 -18.41 14.94 15.70
N LEU A 85 -17.17 15.18 15.29
CA LEU A 85 -16.22 15.99 16.07
C LEU A 85 -16.57 17.48 16.02
N ARG A 86 -16.27 18.18 17.12
CA ARG A 86 -16.45 19.62 17.30
C ARG A 86 -15.11 20.29 17.66
N PRO A 87 -14.99 21.61 17.45
CA PRO A 87 -13.80 22.36 17.86
C PRO A 87 -13.45 22.14 19.34
N GLY A 88 -12.19 21.80 19.61
CA GLY A 88 -11.69 21.55 20.96
C GLY A 88 -11.72 20.07 21.39
N ASP A 89 -12.33 19.19 20.61
CA ASP A 89 -12.38 17.76 20.92
C ASP A 89 -10.99 17.11 20.81
N HIS A 90 -10.80 16.06 21.60
CA HIS A 90 -9.65 15.17 21.52
C HIS A 90 -10.07 13.79 20.98
N VAL A 91 -9.21 13.21 20.14
CA VAL A 91 -9.39 11.90 19.52
C VAL A 91 -8.23 10.98 19.86
N ILE A 92 -8.53 9.71 20.16
CA ILE A 92 -7.54 8.65 20.31
C ILE A 92 -7.63 7.69 19.10
N THR A 93 -6.50 7.33 18.53
CA THR A 93 -6.40 6.37 17.42
C THR A 93 -5.12 5.55 17.51
N SER A 94 -4.87 4.62 16.57
CA SER A 94 -3.69 3.74 16.60
C SER A 94 -2.64 4.08 15.54
N SER A 95 -1.45 3.49 15.69
CA SER A 95 -0.42 3.49 14.64
C SER A 95 -0.66 2.48 13.52
N MET A 96 -1.76 1.73 13.55
CA MET A 96 -2.10 0.70 12.57
C MET A 96 -3.19 1.13 11.58
N GLU A 97 -3.64 2.39 11.66
CA GLU A 97 -4.75 2.88 10.87
C GLU A 97 -4.46 3.00 9.37
N HIS A 98 -5.50 2.75 8.59
CA HIS A 98 -5.52 3.06 7.16
C HIS A 98 -5.59 4.58 6.94
N ASN A 99 -5.12 5.05 5.79
CA ASN A 99 -5.19 6.46 5.39
C ASN A 99 -6.61 7.06 5.40
N SER A 100 -7.65 6.23 5.33
CA SER A 100 -9.05 6.66 5.41
C SER A 100 -9.48 7.12 6.81
N VAL A 101 -8.79 6.67 7.85
CA VAL A 101 -8.92 7.18 9.23
C VAL A 101 -7.90 8.30 9.45
N TRP A 102 -6.64 8.05 9.11
CA TRP A 102 -5.53 8.96 9.41
C TRP A 102 -5.68 10.35 8.76
N ARG A 103 -6.02 10.40 7.47
CA ARG A 103 -6.05 11.68 6.72
C ARG A 103 -7.16 12.61 7.19
N PRO A 104 -8.41 12.17 7.42
CA PRO A 104 -9.43 13.03 8.03
C PRO A 104 -9.02 13.59 9.39
N LEU A 105 -8.46 12.76 10.29
CA LEU A 105 -8.00 13.19 11.61
C LEU A 105 -6.88 14.24 11.51
N LYS A 106 -5.82 13.97 10.73
CA LYS A 106 -4.73 14.94 10.52
C LYS A 106 -5.19 16.21 9.82
N THR A 107 -6.25 16.15 9.02
CA THR A 107 -6.84 17.35 8.39
C THR A 107 -7.52 18.24 9.43
N LEU A 108 -8.28 17.66 10.36
CA LEU A 108 -8.93 18.41 11.45
C LEU A 108 -7.92 18.94 12.45
N GLU A 109 -6.90 18.14 12.79
CA GLU A 109 -5.82 18.57 13.68
C GLU A 109 -4.99 19.71 13.06
N LYS A 110 -4.62 19.63 11.78
CA LYS A 110 -3.92 20.72 11.07
C LYS A 110 -4.73 22.02 11.06
N LYS A 111 -6.06 21.96 11.09
CA LYS A 111 -6.95 23.12 11.19
C LYS A 111 -7.10 23.66 12.63
N GLY A 112 -6.54 22.97 13.62
CA GLY A 112 -6.74 23.28 15.04
C GLY A 112 -8.15 22.95 15.54
N THR A 113 -8.92 22.15 14.79
CA THR A 113 -10.28 21.76 15.20
C THR A 113 -10.23 20.72 16.31
N ILE A 114 -9.30 19.77 16.25
CA ILE A 114 -9.16 18.71 17.24
C ILE A 114 -7.71 18.61 17.70
N SER A 115 -7.50 17.91 18.82
CA SER A 115 -6.21 17.32 19.17
C SER A 115 -6.25 15.80 18.99
N LEU A 116 -5.09 15.19 18.71
CA LEU A 116 -4.98 13.77 18.40
C LEU A 116 -3.93 13.10 19.29
N SER A 117 -4.28 11.97 19.90
CA SER A 117 -3.32 11.03 20.51
C SER A 117 -3.25 9.76 19.67
N GLU A 118 -2.05 9.44 19.20
CA GLU A 118 -1.76 8.19 18.50
C GLU A 118 -1.15 7.18 19.48
N VAL A 119 -1.85 6.08 19.70
CA VAL A 119 -1.36 4.95 20.49
C VAL A 119 -0.52 4.04 19.60
N MET A 120 0.75 3.90 19.94
CA MET A 120 1.68 3.05 19.21
C MET A 120 1.38 1.58 19.50
N CYS A 121 1.13 0.79 18.46
CA CYS A 121 1.05 -0.66 18.56
C CYS A 121 2.46 -1.27 18.60
N ASN A 122 2.54 -2.52 19.06
CA ASN A 122 3.80 -3.27 19.03
C ASN A 122 4.17 -3.70 17.58
N PRO A 123 5.37 -4.26 17.34
CA PRO A 123 5.77 -4.73 16.01
C PRO A 123 4.90 -5.85 15.40
N HIS A 124 4.05 -6.50 16.19
CA HIS A 124 3.04 -7.46 15.72
C HIS A 124 1.70 -6.80 15.33
N GLY A 125 1.60 -5.47 15.47
CA GLY A 125 0.42 -4.69 15.16
C GLY A 125 -0.65 -4.75 16.25
N GLU A 126 -0.30 -5.18 17.47
CA GLU A 126 -1.22 -5.32 18.59
C GLU A 126 -1.23 -4.05 19.45
N ILE A 127 -2.42 -3.66 19.90
CA ILE A 127 -2.62 -2.48 20.76
C ILE A 127 -2.61 -2.86 22.24
N ASP A 128 -1.94 -2.05 23.06
CA ASP A 128 -2.00 -2.16 24.52
C ASP A 128 -3.12 -1.27 25.07
N LEU A 129 -4.13 -1.88 25.69
CA LEU A 129 -5.26 -1.18 26.30
C LEU A 129 -4.85 -0.23 27.43
N SER A 130 -3.73 -0.50 28.11
CA SER A 130 -3.19 0.38 29.14
C SER A 130 -2.67 1.70 28.54
N ASP A 131 -2.11 1.66 27.33
CA ASP A 131 -1.71 2.87 26.59
C ASP A 131 -2.93 3.66 26.11
N VAL A 132 -3.97 2.97 25.62
CA VAL A 132 -5.24 3.63 25.28
C VAL A 132 -5.81 4.33 26.50
N LYS A 133 -5.83 3.66 27.66
CA LYS A 133 -6.29 4.24 28.93
C LYS A 133 -5.47 5.47 29.34
N ARG A 134 -4.14 5.44 29.15
CA ARG A 134 -3.25 6.59 29.43
C ARG A 134 -3.46 7.77 28.49
N ALA A 135 -3.95 7.52 27.27
CA ALA A 135 -4.15 8.56 26.27
C ALA A 135 -5.40 9.42 26.51
N PHE A 136 -6.32 9.02 27.40
CA PHE A 136 -7.51 9.80 27.71
C PHE A 136 -7.19 11.16 28.34
N ARG A 137 -7.97 12.14 27.90
CA ARG A 137 -8.00 13.54 28.37
C ARG A 137 -9.45 13.96 28.65
N PRO A 138 -9.71 14.98 29.48
CA PRO A 138 -11.08 15.44 29.79
C PRO A 138 -11.94 15.75 28.56
N GLU A 139 -11.31 16.23 27.49
CA GLU A 139 -11.91 16.60 26.20
C GLU A 139 -11.92 15.45 25.18
N THR A 140 -11.58 14.22 25.57
CA THR A 140 -11.69 13.05 24.68
C THR A 140 -13.15 12.79 24.35
N ARG A 141 -13.47 12.71 23.06
CA ARG A 141 -14.83 12.45 22.58
C ARG A 141 -14.94 11.23 21.69
N LEU A 142 -13.87 10.88 20.99
CA LEU A 142 -13.90 9.80 20.00
C LEU A 142 -12.65 8.93 20.08
N LEU A 143 -12.86 7.63 20.09
CA LEU A 143 -11.88 6.60 19.79
C LEU A 143 -12.15 6.15 18.35
N VAL A 144 -11.12 6.17 17.50
CA VAL A 144 -11.23 5.69 16.11
C VAL A 144 -10.21 4.59 15.88
N PHE A 145 -10.69 3.38 15.63
CA PHE A 145 -9.83 2.22 15.43
C PHE A 145 -10.29 1.35 14.26
N THR A 146 -9.34 0.80 13.53
CA THR A 146 -9.65 -0.34 12.66
C THR A 146 -9.99 -1.57 13.48
N HIS A 147 -10.94 -2.38 13.01
CA HIS A 147 -11.20 -3.69 13.63
C HIS A 147 -10.08 -4.69 13.28
N ALA A 148 -9.49 -4.57 12.08
CA ALA A 148 -8.34 -5.38 11.70
C ALA A 148 -7.41 -4.64 10.74
N SER A 149 -6.11 -4.71 11.01
CA SER A 149 -5.11 -4.09 10.15
C SER A 149 -5.14 -4.66 8.72
N ASN A 150 -5.21 -3.80 7.71
CA ASN A 150 -5.09 -4.22 6.32
C ASN A 150 -3.66 -4.55 5.88
N VAL A 151 -2.69 -4.45 6.79
CA VAL A 151 -1.27 -4.77 6.59
C VAL A 151 -0.93 -6.09 7.28
N THR A 152 -1.08 -6.16 8.61
CA THR A 152 -0.68 -7.33 9.40
C THR A 152 -1.81 -8.32 9.67
N GLY A 153 -3.05 -7.94 9.34
CA GLY A 153 -4.23 -8.73 9.67
C GLY A 153 -4.66 -8.65 11.14
N THR A 154 -3.83 -8.10 12.03
CA THR A 154 -4.05 -8.09 13.49
C THR A 154 -5.42 -7.54 13.86
N LEU A 155 -6.17 -8.31 14.65
CA LEU A 155 -7.48 -7.93 15.19
C LEU A 155 -7.33 -7.02 16.41
N PHE A 156 -8.20 -6.02 16.50
CA PHE A 156 -8.29 -5.11 17.65
C PHE A 156 -9.39 -5.58 18.62
N PRO A 157 -9.16 -5.48 19.95
CA PRO A 157 -10.11 -5.90 20.99
C PRO A 157 -11.27 -4.88 21.11
N LEU A 158 -12.27 -4.98 20.23
CA LEU A 158 -13.32 -3.97 20.13
C LEU A 158 -14.18 -3.82 21.39
N ALA A 159 -14.54 -4.93 22.04
CA ALA A 159 -15.40 -4.89 23.22
C ALA A 159 -14.71 -4.11 24.36
N GLU A 160 -13.43 -4.38 24.59
CA GLU A 160 -12.62 -3.71 25.59
C GLU A 160 -12.38 -2.23 25.24
N LEU A 161 -12.19 -1.91 23.94
CA LEU A 161 -12.08 -0.54 23.47
C LEU A 161 -13.41 0.24 23.65
N ALA A 162 -14.55 -0.40 23.42
CA ALA A 162 -15.87 0.20 23.63
C ALA A 162 -16.12 0.47 25.12
N GLU A 163 -15.86 -0.52 25.98
CA GLU A 163 -15.94 -0.36 27.43
C GLU A 163 -15.07 0.81 27.94
N LEU A 164 -13.83 0.90 27.46
CA LEU A 164 -12.94 2.02 27.79
C LEU A 164 -13.47 3.37 27.28
N ALA A 165 -13.99 3.42 26.05
CA ALA A 165 -14.57 4.64 25.49
C ALA A 165 -15.75 5.14 26.35
N HIS A 166 -16.70 4.25 26.64
CA HIS A 166 -17.91 4.59 27.38
C HIS A 166 -17.62 4.94 28.85
N ALA A 167 -16.66 4.28 29.48
CA ALA A 167 -16.21 4.61 30.83
C ALA A 167 -15.66 6.06 30.96
N HIS A 168 -15.25 6.67 29.83
CA HIS A 168 -14.76 8.04 29.77
C HIS A 168 -15.69 8.96 28.96
N SER A 169 -16.97 8.60 28.83
CA SER A 169 -18.00 9.39 28.09
C SER A 169 -17.60 9.71 26.64
N SER A 170 -16.77 8.86 26.03
CA SER A 170 -16.35 8.93 24.62
C SER A 170 -17.11 7.90 23.79
N ARG A 171 -17.04 8.02 22.47
CA ARG A 171 -17.64 7.10 21.51
C ARG A 171 -16.59 6.28 20.76
N LEU A 172 -16.97 5.10 20.28
CA LEU A 172 -16.13 4.23 19.45
C LEU A 172 -16.59 4.24 17.99
N LEU A 173 -15.72 4.74 17.09
CA LEU A 173 -15.83 4.57 15.65
C LEU A 173 -14.92 3.44 15.17
N VAL A 174 -15.51 2.47 14.48
CA VAL A 174 -14.82 1.29 13.96
C VAL A 174 -14.69 1.34 12.44
N ASP A 175 -13.47 1.24 11.91
CA ASP A 175 -13.21 0.88 10.51
C ASP A 175 -13.25 -0.65 10.37
N ALA A 176 -14.39 -1.16 9.89
CA ALA A 176 -14.65 -2.58 9.71
C ALA A 176 -14.34 -3.07 8.27
N ALA A 177 -13.54 -2.33 7.48
CA ALA A 177 -13.32 -2.65 6.07
C ALA A 177 -12.71 -4.04 5.81
N GLN A 178 -12.01 -4.64 6.77
CA GLN A 178 -11.43 -6.00 6.65
C GLN A 178 -12.23 -7.08 7.38
N THR A 179 -13.24 -6.71 8.16
CA THR A 179 -13.98 -7.65 9.02
C THR A 179 -15.45 -7.78 8.63
N ALA A 180 -16.06 -6.74 8.07
CA ALA A 180 -17.46 -6.77 7.64
C ALA A 180 -17.70 -7.86 6.59
N GLY A 181 -18.62 -8.79 6.91
CA GLY A 181 -18.96 -9.95 6.08
C GLY A 181 -18.16 -11.23 6.38
N VAL A 182 -17.08 -11.11 7.15
CA VAL A 182 -16.19 -12.24 7.50
C VAL A 182 -16.23 -12.54 8.99
N PHE A 183 -16.27 -11.51 9.84
CA PHE A 183 -16.37 -11.67 11.30
C PHE A 183 -17.78 -11.33 11.77
N PRO A 184 -18.31 -12.05 12.78
CA PRO A 184 -19.57 -11.67 13.41
C PRO A 184 -19.38 -10.29 14.06
N ILE A 185 -20.27 -9.38 13.73
CA ILE A 185 -20.29 -8.02 14.29
C ILE A 185 -21.71 -7.77 14.72
N ASP A 186 -21.94 -7.82 16.03
CA ASP A 186 -23.15 -7.28 16.64
C ASP A 186 -22.78 -5.92 17.22
N VAL A 187 -23.33 -4.86 16.63
CA VAL A 187 -22.97 -3.49 17.02
C VAL A 187 -23.37 -3.16 18.45
N ALA A 188 -24.42 -3.79 18.98
CA ALA A 188 -24.88 -3.57 20.35
C ALA A 188 -24.06 -4.38 21.35
N GLU A 189 -23.80 -5.65 21.06
CA GLU A 189 -22.97 -6.53 21.91
C GLU A 189 -21.53 -6.01 22.03
N LEU A 190 -20.95 -5.52 20.92
CA LEU A 190 -19.61 -4.97 20.89
C LEU A 190 -19.52 -3.51 21.35
N GLY A 191 -20.64 -2.88 21.72
CA GLY A 191 -20.67 -1.48 22.18
C GLY A 191 -20.23 -0.47 21.11
N ILE A 192 -20.44 -0.76 19.82
CA ILE A 192 -19.98 0.08 18.72
C ILE A 192 -20.95 1.24 18.51
N ASP A 193 -20.44 2.47 18.56
CA ASP A 193 -21.23 3.69 18.37
C ASP A 193 -21.37 4.07 16.89
N LEU A 194 -20.30 3.90 16.13
CA LEU A 194 -20.24 4.17 14.70
C LEU A 194 -19.46 3.04 14.01
N LEU A 195 -19.99 2.48 12.92
CA LEU A 195 -19.30 1.44 12.15
C LEU A 195 -19.26 1.79 10.67
N ALA A 196 -18.07 1.90 10.11
CA ALA A 196 -17.85 2.15 8.69
C ALA A 196 -17.40 0.88 7.98
N CYS A 197 -17.98 0.58 6.82
CA CYS A 197 -17.59 -0.57 6.00
C CYS A 197 -17.68 -0.29 4.50
N SER A 198 -17.01 -1.14 3.71
CA SER A 198 -17.01 -1.08 2.24
C SER A 198 -17.67 -2.32 1.67
N GLY A 199 -18.54 -2.17 0.67
CA GLY A 199 -19.23 -3.29 0.04
C GLY A 199 -18.30 -4.19 -0.77
N HIS A 200 -17.26 -3.63 -1.39
CA HIS A 200 -16.44 -4.35 -2.38
C HIS A 200 -15.38 -5.31 -1.82
N LYS A 201 -15.26 -5.45 -0.49
CA LYS A 201 -14.29 -6.33 0.20
C LYS A 201 -14.98 -7.57 0.76
N GLY A 202 -14.90 -7.83 2.06
CA GLY A 202 -15.52 -8.99 2.73
C GLY A 202 -17.03 -9.08 2.54
N LEU A 203 -17.70 -7.95 2.26
CA LEU A 203 -19.12 -7.93 1.92
C LEU A 203 -19.45 -8.47 0.51
N LEU A 204 -18.45 -8.79 -0.31
CA LEU A 204 -18.58 -9.38 -1.65
C LEU A 204 -19.46 -8.58 -2.65
N GLY A 205 -19.79 -7.33 -2.34
CA GLY A 205 -20.60 -6.46 -3.18
C GLY A 205 -19.81 -5.75 -4.27
N PRO A 206 -20.49 -4.91 -5.08
CA PRO A 206 -19.85 -4.07 -6.09
C PRO A 206 -19.04 -2.91 -5.49
N GLN A 207 -18.10 -2.38 -6.28
CA GLN A 207 -17.46 -1.09 -5.99
C GLN A 207 -18.49 0.06 -6.01
N GLY A 208 -18.17 1.17 -5.35
CA GLY A 208 -19.09 2.30 -5.22
C GLY A 208 -20.23 2.05 -4.24
N THR A 209 -20.07 1.07 -3.33
CA THR A 209 -20.99 0.79 -2.24
C THR A 209 -20.24 0.67 -0.90
N GLY A 210 -20.88 1.11 0.16
CA GLY A 210 -20.40 1.11 1.54
C GLY A 210 -21.50 1.57 2.48
N ALA A 211 -21.29 1.47 3.78
CA ALA A 211 -22.27 1.87 4.78
C ALA A 211 -21.62 2.45 6.03
N LEU A 212 -22.35 3.37 6.68
CA LEU A 212 -22.08 3.88 8.02
C LEU A 212 -23.26 3.52 8.92
N TYR A 213 -23.03 2.74 9.98
CA TYR A 213 -23.97 2.60 11.08
C TYR A 213 -23.82 3.77 12.07
N ILE A 214 -24.94 4.29 12.57
CA ILE A 214 -25.01 5.36 13.57
C ILE A 214 -25.88 4.93 14.75
N ALA A 215 -25.25 4.75 15.92
CA ALA A 215 -25.97 4.31 17.12
C ALA A 215 -27.09 5.28 17.56
N PRO A 216 -28.14 4.77 18.22
CA PRO A 216 -29.18 5.58 18.84
C PRO A 216 -28.65 6.73 19.69
N GLY A 217 -29.24 7.92 19.51
CA GLY A 217 -28.87 9.13 20.25
C GLY A 217 -27.63 9.87 19.76
N LEU A 218 -26.97 9.41 18.68
CA LEU A 218 -25.87 10.15 18.05
C LEU A 218 -26.37 11.01 16.90
N GLU A 219 -25.89 12.25 16.86
CA GLU A 219 -26.15 13.20 15.80
C GLU A 219 -24.84 13.58 15.10
N LEU A 220 -24.87 13.63 13.77
CA LEU A 220 -23.73 14.00 12.93
C LEU A 220 -24.11 15.16 12.02
N GLU A 221 -23.15 16.04 11.73
CA GLU A 221 -23.29 17.01 10.64
C GLU A 221 -23.12 16.33 9.28
N PRO A 222 -23.96 16.63 8.28
CA PRO A 222 -23.80 16.10 6.93
C PRO A 222 -22.54 16.65 6.26
N LEU A 223 -21.97 15.87 5.34
CA LEU A 223 -20.89 16.35 4.47
C LEU A 223 -21.38 17.05 3.21
N LEU A 224 -22.61 16.74 2.79
CA LEU A 224 -23.19 17.13 1.52
C LEU A 224 -24.68 17.44 1.72
N GLU A 225 -25.11 18.65 1.34
CA GLU A 225 -26.52 19.00 1.23
C GLU A 225 -26.99 18.97 -0.24
N GLY A 226 -28.27 18.66 -0.44
CA GLY A 226 -28.87 18.65 -1.77
C GLY A 226 -30.16 17.86 -1.85
N GLY A 227 -30.58 17.50 -3.06
CA GLY A 227 -31.84 16.79 -3.24
C GLY A 227 -31.77 15.35 -2.72
N THR A 228 -32.54 15.01 -1.70
CA THR A 228 -32.69 13.64 -1.16
C THR A 228 -33.82 12.85 -1.82
N GLY A 229 -34.79 13.54 -2.42
CA GLY A 229 -36.00 12.93 -2.97
C GLY A 229 -37.13 12.82 -1.95
N SER A 230 -36.89 13.27 -0.73
CA SER A 230 -37.87 13.41 0.35
C SER A 230 -38.05 14.87 0.77
N ASN A 231 -39.21 15.19 1.34
CA ASN A 231 -39.54 16.49 1.93
C ASN A 231 -39.16 17.73 1.07
N SER A 232 -39.36 17.66 -0.25
CA SER A 232 -38.92 18.71 -1.21
C SER A 232 -39.51 20.10 -0.99
N LEU A 233 -40.56 20.24 -0.16
CA LEU A 233 -41.17 21.52 0.18
C LEU A 233 -40.39 22.27 1.27
N PHE A 234 -39.53 21.57 2.03
CA PHE A 234 -38.74 22.16 3.09
C PHE A 234 -37.39 22.68 2.53
N PRO A 235 -36.98 23.91 2.84
CA PRO A 235 -35.81 24.53 2.21
C PRO A 235 -34.45 24.04 2.78
N PHE A 236 -34.46 23.30 3.89
CA PHE A 236 -33.25 22.79 4.54
C PHE A 236 -33.09 21.29 4.32
N GLN A 237 -31.86 20.79 4.50
CA GLN A 237 -31.56 19.36 4.47
C GLN A 237 -32.46 18.60 5.47
N PRO A 238 -33.03 17.44 5.10
CA PRO A 238 -33.83 16.64 6.03
C PRO A 238 -33.04 16.26 7.29
N GLU A 239 -33.70 16.26 8.44
CA GLU A 239 -33.09 15.88 9.72
C GLU A 239 -33.22 14.37 10.02
N THR A 240 -34.12 13.68 9.30
CA THR A 240 -34.45 12.28 9.51
C THR A 240 -33.49 11.34 8.80
N LEU A 241 -33.14 10.24 9.45
CA LEU A 241 -32.35 9.16 8.87
C LEU A 241 -33.21 8.26 7.97
N PRO A 242 -32.64 7.68 6.88
CA PRO A 242 -31.27 7.86 6.39
C PRO A 242 -31.08 9.13 5.54
N ASP A 243 -32.18 9.77 5.13
CA ASP A 243 -32.23 10.85 4.13
C ASP A 243 -31.30 12.02 4.44
N ARG A 244 -31.08 12.34 5.73
CA ARG A 244 -30.14 13.37 6.18
C ARG A 244 -28.77 13.27 5.52
N PHE A 245 -28.31 12.05 5.22
CA PHE A 245 -26.96 11.77 4.73
C PHE A 245 -26.90 11.14 3.33
N GLU A 246 -28.03 10.76 2.74
CA GLU A 246 -28.11 10.15 1.40
C GLU A 246 -28.51 11.18 0.32
N THR A 247 -27.64 12.16 0.13
CA THR A 247 -27.84 13.24 -0.84
C THR A 247 -27.63 12.76 -2.29
N GLY A 248 -28.59 13.04 -3.17
CA GLY A 248 -28.53 12.74 -4.60
C GLY A 248 -29.37 11.52 -5.01
N ILE A 249 -29.06 10.95 -6.19
CA ILE A 249 -29.62 9.68 -6.62
C ILE A 249 -28.71 8.57 -6.09
N PRO A 250 -29.22 7.57 -5.34
CA PRO A 250 -28.39 6.49 -4.81
C PRO A 250 -27.84 5.59 -5.93
N ASN A 251 -26.77 4.86 -5.62
CA ASN A 251 -26.18 3.88 -6.53
C ASN A 251 -27.05 2.61 -6.62
N GLY A 252 -28.23 2.71 -7.22
CA GLY A 252 -29.20 1.62 -7.33
C GLY A 252 -28.63 0.29 -7.81
N PRO A 253 -27.91 0.22 -8.95
CA PRO A 253 -27.31 -1.03 -9.42
C PRO A 253 -26.31 -1.61 -8.41
N GLY A 254 -25.46 -0.76 -7.83
CA GLY A 254 -24.49 -1.18 -6.83
C GLY A 254 -25.17 -1.74 -5.58
N LEU A 255 -26.19 -1.05 -5.07
CA LEU A 255 -26.93 -1.45 -3.87
C LEU A 255 -27.75 -2.73 -4.08
N ALA A 256 -28.30 -2.95 -5.27
CA ALA A 256 -28.92 -4.22 -5.63
C ALA A 256 -27.91 -5.38 -5.56
N GLY A 257 -26.71 -5.17 -6.12
CA GLY A 257 -25.62 -6.15 -6.03
C GLY A 257 -25.12 -6.36 -4.61
N LEU A 258 -25.00 -5.30 -3.80
CA LEU A 258 -24.62 -5.39 -2.40
C LEU A 258 -25.66 -6.17 -1.58
N GLY A 259 -26.95 -5.90 -1.76
CA GLY A 259 -28.03 -6.62 -1.08
C GLY A 259 -27.97 -8.12 -1.38
N ALA A 260 -27.80 -8.49 -2.66
CA ALA A 260 -27.63 -9.89 -3.06
C ALA A 260 -26.37 -10.54 -2.46
N ALA A 261 -25.28 -9.78 -2.34
CA ALA A 261 -24.04 -10.25 -1.71
C ALA A 261 -24.25 -10.49 -0.20
N VAL A 262 -24.90 -9.57 0.50
CA VAL A 262 -25.18 -9.72 1.94
C VAL A 262 -26.11 -10.90 2.20
N GLU A 263 -27.13 -11.12 1.36
CA GLU A 263 -27.98 -12.31 1.45
C GLU A 263 -27.19 -13.60 1.22
N PHE A 264 -26.23 -13.60 0.30
CA PHE A 264 -25.31 -14.73 0.14
C PHE A 264 -24.49 -14.98 1.42
N LEU A 265 -23.98 -13.93 2.07
CA LEU A 265 -23.23 -14.04 3.32
C LEU A 265 -24.10 -14.59 4.46
N LEU A 266 -25.32 -14.06 4.62
CA LEU A 266 -26.29 -14.51 5.63
C LEU A 266 -26.66 -15.99 5.42
N LYS A 267 -26.91 -16.40 4.17
CA LYS A 267 -27.24 -17.79 3.83
C LYS A 267 -26.07 -18.75 4.03
N THR A 268 -24.86 -18.32 3.66
CA THR A 268 -23.64 -19.12 3.83
C THR A 268 -23.25 -19.23 5.30
N GLY A 269 -23.51 -18.17 6.07
CA GLY A 269 -23.11 -18.04 7.46
C GLY A 269 -21.72 -17.42 7.58
N VAL A 270 -21.64 -16.29 8.28
CA VAL A 270 -20.37 -15.57 8.53
C VAL A 270 -19.35 -16.47 9.24
N ALA A 271 -19.79 -17.34 10.15
CA ALA A 271 -18.92 -18.31 10.82
C ALA A 271 -18.26 -19.31 9.86
N ALA A 272 -18.99 -19.81 8.85
CA ALA A 272 -18.45 -20.74 7.86
C ALA A 272 -17.44 -20.05 6.94
N ILE A 273 -17.69 -18.77 6.60
CA ILE A 273 -16.75 -17.96 5.83
C ILE A 273 -15.46 -17.73 6.62
N ARG A 274 -15.59 -17.32 7.89
CA ARG A 274 -14.47 -17.14 8.80
C ARG A 274 -13.64 -18.41 8.94
N GLU A 275 -14.30 -19.55 9.16
CA GLU A 275 -13.62 -20.84 9.32
C GLU A 275 -12.78 -21.20 8.10
N LYS A 276 -13.32 -20.98 6.90
CA LYS A 276 -12.57 -21.23 5.65
C LYS A 276 -11.37 -20.29 5.53
N GLU A 277 -11.57 -18.99 5.76
CA GLU A 277 -10.47 -18.01 5.71
C GLU A 277 -9.41 -18.27 6.77
N HIS A 278 -9.81 -18.72 7.96
CA HIS A 278 -8.92 -19.14 9.04
C HIS A 278 -8.05 -20.32 8.63
N GLN A 279 -8.64 -21.39 8.08
CA GLN A 279 -7.89 -22.57 7.61
C GLN A 279 -6.83 -22.21 6.56
N LEU A 280 -7.18 -21.37 5.58
CA LEU A 280 -6.24 -20.92 4.55
C LEU A 280 -5.13 -20.05 5.14
N THR A 281 -5.48 -19.20 6.12
CA THR A 281 -4.50 -18.34 6.81
C THR A 281 -3.55 -19.15 7.67
N ALA A 282 -4.04 -20.16 8.41
CA ALA A 282 -3.22 -21.07 9.19
C ALA A 282 -2.20 -21.79 8.31
N LEU A 283 -2.64 -22.32 7.17
CA LEU A 283 -1.75 -22.97 6.20
C LEU A 283 -0.69 -22.01 5.64
N LEU A 284 -1.10 -20.79 5.27
CA LEU A 284 -0.17 -19.75 4.79
C LEU A 284 0.89 -19.41 5.84
N LEU A 285 0.49 -19.13 7.08
CA LEU A 285 1.39 -18.77 8.16
C LEU A 285 2.39 -19.89 8.46
N GLU A 286 1.90 -21.13 8.57
CA GLU A 286 2.75 -22.29 8.84
C GLU A 286 3.78 -22.50 7.72
N LYS A 287 3.31 -22.55 6.46
CA LYS A 287 4.17 -22.93 5.34
C LYS A 287 5.08 -21.81 4.85
N LEU A 288 4.64 -20.54 4.88
CA LEU A 288 5.53 -19.42 4.57
C LEU A 288 6.64 -19.30 5.62
N GLY A 289 6.32 -19.52 6.90
CA GLY A 289 7.29 -19.47 7.99
C GLY A 289 8.39 -20.54 7.89
N GLN A 290 8.16 -21.61 7.13
CA GLN A 290 9.13 -22.68 6.87
C GLN A 290 10.07 -22.38 5.69
N ILE A 291 9.81 -21.33 4.89
CA ILE A 291 10.62 -21.01 3.71
C ILE A 291 11.83 -20.17 4.14
N PRO A 292 13.07 -20.62 3.90
CA PRO A 292 14.26 -19.86 4.25
C PRO A 292 14.28 -18.46 3.62
N GLY A 293 14.62 -17.44 4.42
CA GLY A 293 14.65 -16.04 4.00
C GLY A 293 13.28 -15.34 4.01
N VAL A 294 12.16 -16.03 4.24
CA VAL A 294 10.86 -15.37 4.40
C VAL A 294 10.73 -14.77 5.79
N VAL A 295 10.33 -13.49 5.84
CA VAL A 295 10.02 -12.75 7.07
C VAL A 295 8.52 -12.44 7.09
N LEU A 296 7.80 -13.02 8.05
CA LEU A 296 6.38 -12.77 8.28
C LEU A 296 6.16 -11.60 9.25
N TYR A 297 5.19 -10.73 8.95
CA TYR A 297 4.76 -9.62 9.79
C TYR A 297 3.37 -9.87 10.37
N GLY A 298 3.10 -9.34 11.57
CA GLY A 298 1.84 -9.53 12.30
C GLY A 298 1.95 -10.54 13.45
N PRO A 299 0.80 -10.99 14.00
CA PRO A 299 0.75 -11.82 15.20
C PRO A 299 1.16 -13.28 14.94
N ARG A 300 1.14 -13.73 13.68
CA ARG A 300 1.47 -15.11 13.27
C ARG A 300 0.58 -16.16 13.93
N ASP A 301 -0.65 -15.77 14.23
CA ASP A 301 -1.66 -16.59 14.86
C ASP A 301 -2.99 -16.37 14.13
N PRO A 302 -3.52 -17.38 13.43
CA PRO A 302 -4.76 -17.26 12.64
C PRO A 302 -5.99 -16.92 13.49
N ASP A 303 -5.97 -17.16 14.81
CA ASP A 303 -7.07 -16.76 15.70
C ASP A 303 -7.09 -15.25 15.99
N ARG A 304 -5.93 -14.59 15.82
CA ARG A 304 -5.69 -13.18 16.19
C ARG A 304 -5.54 -12.26 14.97
N GLN A 305 -5.80 -12.78 13.77
CA GLN A 305 -5.75 -12.00 12.54
C GLN A 305 -6.83 -12.40 11.52
N VAL A 306 -7.20 -11.46 10.65
CA VAL A 306 -7.97 -11.75 9.44
C VAL A 306 -7.11 -12.46 8.40
N ALA A 307 -7.70 -12.89 7.27
CA ALA A 307 -7.00 -13.46 6.11
C ALA A 307 -6.16 -12.43 5.34
N VAL A 308 -5.21 -11.82 6.04
CA VAL A 308 -4.21 -10.89 5.52
C VAL A 308 -2.86 -11.32 6.10
N VAL A 309 -1.95 -11.72 5.23
CA VAL A 309 -0.58 -12.10 5.60
C VAL A 309 0.38 -11.21 4.83
N SER A 310 1.11 -10.37 5.57
CA SER A 310 2.24 -9.63 5.01
C SER A 310 3.55 -10.37 5.24
N PHE A 311 4.38 -10.39 4.22
CA PHE A 311 5.71 -10.97 4.28
C PHE A 311 6.67 -10.26 3.33
N ASN A 312 7.96 -10.50 3.55
CA ASN A 312 9.03 -10.19 2.61
C ASN A 312 9.94 -11.41 2.46
N ILE A 313 10.68 -11.45 1.36
CA ILE A 313 11.82 -12.36 1.19
C ILE A 313 13.07 -11.51 1.41
N GLN A 314 13.96 -11.95 2.29
CA GLN A 314 15.17 -11.24 2.64
C GLN A 314 15.98 -10.86 1.39
N ASP A 315 16.45 -9.62 1.35
CA ASP A 315 17.23 -9.03 0.25
C ASP A 315 16.50 -8.97 -1.12
N VAL A 316 15.19 -9.21 -1.17
CA VAL A 316 14.37 -9.07 -2.40
C VAL A 316 13.35 -7.95 -2.24
N ASN A 317 13.26 -7.08 -3.25
CA ASN A 317 12.24 -6.03 -3.26
C ASN A 317 10.84 -6.66 -3.39
N PRO A 318 9.87 -6.33 -2.51
CA PRO A 318 8.52 -6.88 -2.59
C PRO A 318 7.82 -6.62 -3.93
N GLU A 319 8.09 -5.48 -4.59
CA GLU A 319 7.52 -5.19 -5.91
C GLU A 319 8.01 -6.17 -6.99
N GLU A 320 9.28 -6.60 -6.91
CA GLU A 320 9.83 -7.62 -7.81
C GLU A 320 9.18 -8.98 -7.55
N VAL A 321 8.97 -9.36 -6.28
CA VAL A 321 8.24 -10.58 -5.92
C VAL A 321 6.82 -10.55 -6.51
N GLY A 322 6.11 -9.42 -6.36
CA GLY A 322 4.78 -9.25 -6.92
C GLY A 322 4.74 -9.36 -8.44
N ALA A 323 5.70 -8.73 -9.15
CA ALA A 323 5.78 -8.81 -10.60
C ALA A 323 6.07 -10.25 -11.09
N VAL A 324 6.95 -10.98 -10.41
CA VAL A 324 7.23 -12.39 -10.76
C VAL A 324 6.02 -13.27 -10.53
N LEU A 325 5.32 -13.10 -9.41
CA LEU A 325 4.09 -13.84 -9.11
C LEU A 325 3.01 -13.64 -10.19
N ASP A 326 2.81 -12.39 -10.64
CA ASP A 326 1.83 -12.07 -11.68
C ASP A 326 2.28 -12.60 -13.06
N GLU A 327 3.46 -12.21 -13.54
CA GLU A 327 3.88 -12.47 -14.92
C GLU A 327 4.29 -13.91 -15.21
N ILE A 328 4.82 -14.64 -14.20
CA ILE A 328 5.32 -16.01 -14.38
C ILE A 328 4.33 -17.03 -13.86
N TYR A 329 3.76 -16.78 -12.68
CA TYR A 329 2.92 -17.76 -12.00
C TYR A 329 1.42 -17.48 -12.17
N ASN A 330 1.04 -16.32 -12.72
CA ASN A 330 -0.35 -15.86 -12.82
C ASN A 330 -1.05 -15.82 -11.45
N ILE A 331 -0.32 -15.32 -10.45
CA ILE A 331 -0.76 -15.16 -9.06
C ILE A 331 -0.82 -13.67 -8.71
N MET A 332 -2.03 -13.20 -8.44
CA MET A 332 -2.31 -11.79 -8.18
C MET A 332 -2.22 -11.50 -6.68
N VAL A 333 -1.19 -10.76 -6.29
CA VAL A 333 -0.95 -10.29 -4.92
C VAL A 333 -0.88 -8.76 -4.88
N ARG A 334 -0.64 -8.17 -3.70
CA ARG A 334 -0.38 -6.72 -3.59
C ARG A 334 0.95 -6.43 -2.95
N THR A 335 1.63 -5.38 -3.40
CA THR A 335 2.91 -4.92 -2.88
C THR A 335 2.85 -3.45 -2.45
N GLY A 336 3.86 -3.00 -1.72
CA GLY A 336 4.02 -1.61 -1.30
C GLY A 336 3.48 -1.31 0.10
N LEU A 337 2.97 -0.08 0.30
CA LEU A 337 2.57 0.44 1.62
C LEU A 337 1.10 0.24 1.99
N HIS A 338 0.33 -0.43 1.13
CA HIS A 338 -1.08 -0.79 1.34
C HIS A 338 -1.98 0.35 1.86
N CYS A 339 -1.65 1.61 1.54
CA CYS A 339 -2.33 2.80 2.04
C CYS A 339 -2.29 2.97 3.58
N ALA A 340 -1.34 2.35 4.28
CA ALA A 340 -1.18 2.43 5.74
C ALA A 340 0.30 2.66 6.13
N PRO A 341 0.92 3.79 5.72
CA PRO A 341 2.33 4.06 6.00
C PRO A 341 2.65 4.09 7.51
N ARG A 342 1.68 4.45 8.37
CA ARG A 342 1.82 4.39 9.83
C ARG A 342 2.01 2.94 10.32
N ALA A 343 1.21 2.01 9.80
CA ALA A 343 1.34 0.59 10.10
C ALA A 343 2.70 0.06 9.65
N HIS A 344 3.13 0.42 8.43
CA HIS A 344 4.45 0.06 7.92
C HIS A 344 5.59 0.61 8.78
N ARG A 345 5.49 1.84 9.29
CA ARG A 345 6.45 2.37 10.26
C ARG A 345 6.49 1.54 11.54
N THR A 346 5.32 1.17 12.06
CA THR A 346 5.18 0.36 13.29
C THR A 346 5.88 -1.00 13.17
N ILE A 347 5.74 -1.66 12.02
CA ILE A 347 6.33 -2.99 11.77
C ILE A 347 7.72 -2.93 11.11
N GLY A 348 8.32 -1.74 10.95
CA GLY A 348 9.67 -1.56 10.41
C GLY A 348 9.81 -1.76 8.89
N THR A 349 8.74 -1.53 8.11
CA THR A 349 8.70 -1.73 6.65
C THR A 349 8.31 -0.47 5.87
N LEU A 350 8.47 0.72 6.44
CA LEU A 350 8.10 1.99 5.77
C LEU A 350 8.86 2.21 4.46
N GLU A 351 10.13 1.83 4.41
CA GLU A 351 11.00 2.08 3.25
C GLU A 351 10.82 1.04 2.15
N THR A 352 10.48 -0.19 2.51
CA THR A 352 10.40 -1.32 1.56
C THR A 352 8.96 -1.66 1.17
N GLY A 353 8.00 -1.41 2.05
CA GLY A 353 6.68 -2.06 1.98
C GLY A 353 6.75 -3.56 2.27
N THR A 354 5.67 -4.26 1.93
CA THR A 354 5.55 -5.72 2.04
C THR A 354 4.89 -6.31 0.80
N VAL A 355 5.16 -7.59 0.53
CA VAL A 355 4.21 -8.43 -0.22
C VAL A 355 3.07 -8.79 0.72
N ARG A 356 1.83 -8.63 0.26
CA ARG A 356 0.62 -8.97 1.01
C ARG A 356 -0.23 -9.93 0.21
N VAL A 357 -0.51 -11.08 0.83
CA VAL A 357 -1.49 -12.04 0.35
C VAL A 357 -2.73 -12.00 1.24
N SER A 358 -3.88 -12.17 0.61
CA SER A 358 -5.17 -12.15 1.26
C SER A 358 -6.12 -13.11 0.53
N PRO A 359 -6.19 -14.38 0.96
CA PRO A 359 -7.20 -15.29 0.45
C PRO A 359 -8.59 -14.80 0.88
N GLY A 360 -9.60 -15.19 0.10
CA GLY A 360 -11.01 -14.96 0.42
C GLY A 360 -11.79 -16.25 0.31
N TYR A 361 -13.10 -16.15 0.52
CA TYR A 361 -14.01 -17.29 0.56
C TYR A 361 -13.95 -18.24 -0.64
N PHE A 362 -13.63 -17.76 -1.84
CA PHE A 362 -13.57 -18.62 -3.04
C PHE A 362 -12.22 -19.32 -3.25
N ASN A 363 -11.19 -18.94 -2.51
CA ASN A 363 -9.89 -19.61 -2.63
C ASN A 363 -9.92 -21.03 -2.08
N THR A 364 -8.95 -21.83 -2.50
CA THR A 364 -8.81 -23.24 -2.13
C THR A 364 -7.45 -23.53 -1.52
N VAL A 365 -7.30 -24.70 -0.89
CA VAL A 365 -5.99 -25.19 -0.43
C VAL A 365 -5.01 -25.32 -1.58
N ALA A 366 -5.46 -25.77 -2.76
CA ALA A 366 -4.63 -25.90 -3.95
C ALA A 366 -4.07 -24.54 -4.43
N ASP A 367 -4.85 -23.46 -4.32
CA ASP A 367 -4.38 -22.10 -4.62
C ASP A 367 -3.21 -21.70 -3.71
N ILE A 368 -3.34 -22.02 -2.41
CA ILE A 368 -2.31 -21.73 -1.40
C ILE A 368 -1.06 -22.58 -1.64
N GLU A 369 -1.22 -23.86 -1.94
CA GLU A 369 -0.09 -24.76 -2.24
C GLU A 369 0.68 -24.31 -3.48
N TYR A 370 -0.02 -23.93 -4.56
CA TYR A 370 0.59 -23.40 -5.78
C TYR A 370 1.34 -22.09 -5.51
N PHE A 371 0.76 -21.18 -4.72
CA PHE A 371 1.44 -19.97 -4.28
C PHE A 371 2.70 -20.27 -3.45
N LEU A 372 2.64 -21.20 -2.52
CA LEU A 372 3.78 -21.59 -1.69
C LEU A 372 4.91 -22.20 -2.52
N GLU A 373 4.59 -22.99 -3.55
CA GLU A 373 5.58 -23.50 -4.50
C GLU A 373 6.31 -22.36 -5.24
N ALA A 374 5.55 -21.38 -5.76
CA ALA A 374 6.11 -20.20 -6.41
C ALA A 374 7.05 -19.43 -5.46
N ILE A 375 6.64 -19.20 -4.20
CA ILE A 375 7.49 -18.50 -3.22
C ILE A 375 8.76 -19.30 -2.90
N ARG A 376 8.70 -20.62 -2.77
CA ARG A 376 9.91 -21.45 -2.57
C ARG A 376 10.88 -21.30 -3.73
N GLU A 377 10.39 -21.27 -4.96
CA GLU A 377 11.25 -21.09 -6.13
C GLU A 377 11.89 -19.70 -6.17
N ILE A 378 11.11 -18.65 -5.90
CA ILE A 378 11.60 -17.27 -5.81
C ILE A 378 12.65 -17.14 -4.70
N ALA A 379 12.35 -17.64 -3.50
CA ALA A 379 13.26 -17.59 -2.36
C ALA A 379 14.55 -18.38 -2.61
N ARG A 380 14.46 -19.57 -3.23
CA ARG A 380 15.64 -20.38 -3.59
C ARG A 380 16.54 -19.67 -4.60
N LYS A 381 15.95 -18.98 -5.59
CA LYS A 381 16.71 -18.19 -6.58
C LYS A 381 17.33 -16.93 -5.96
N ALA A 382 16.75 -16.42 -4.88
CA ALA A 382 17.26 -15.27 -4.13
C ALA A 382 18.36 -15.63 -3.11
N ALA A 383 18.49 -16.91 -2.71
CA ALA A 383 19.48 -17.35 -1.74
C ALA A 383 20.91 -17.13 -2.26
N PRO A 384 21.84 -16.57 -1.45
CA PRO A 384 23.21 -16.35 -1.87
C PRO A 384 23.90 -17.70 -2.19
N GLY A 385 24.54 -17.78 -3.36
CA GLY A 385 25.47 -18.88 -3.68
C GLY A 385 26.67 -18.90 -2.72
N PRO A 386 27.47 -20.00 -2.69
CA PRO A 386 28.59 -20.14 -1.75
C PRO A 386 29.57 -18.97 -1.88
N SER A 387 29.92 -18.38 -0.73
CA SER A 387 30.88 -17.28 -0.63
C SER A 387 32.29 -17.73 -1.01
N HIS A 388 32.92 -17.01 -1.94
CA HIS A 388 34.36 -17.14 -2.16
C HIS A 388 35.11 -16.34 -1.09
N PRO A 389 36.21 -16.87 -0.51
CA PRO A 389 37.03 -16.11 0.42
C PRO A 389 37.65 -14.90 -0.28
N VAL A 390 37.37 -13.70 0.22
CA VAL A 390 38.00 -12.47 -0.24
C VAL A 390 39.42 -12.43 0.31
N ARG A 391 40.43 -12.54 -0.56
CA ARG A 391 41.82 -12.21 -0.22
C ARG A 391 41.95 -10.69 -0.07
N PRO A 392 42.79 -10.19 0.86
CA PRO A 392 43.01 -8.75 1.03
C PRO A 392 43.50 -8.11 -0.28
N GLY A 393 42.75 -7.11 -0.76
CA GLY A 393 43.13 -6.24 -1.88
C GLY A 393 44.05 -5.11 -1.44
N LYS A 394 44.92 -4.66 -2.34
CA LYS A 394 45.96 -3.64 -2.11
C LYS A 394 45.41 -2.29 -1.63
N GLU A 395 46.13 -1.68 -0.69
CA GLU A 395 46.03 -0.26 -0.33
C GLU A 395 46.37 0.61 -1.56
N GLY A 396 45.42 1.40 -2.04
CA GLY A 396 45.68 2.48 -2.99
C GLY A 396 46.29 3.68 -2.26
N ALA A 397 47.48 4.13 -2.68
CA ALA A 397 48.18 5.25 -2.07
C ALA A 397 47.56 6.61 -2.48
N ALA A 398 47.33 7.48 -1.50
CA ALA A 398 46.76 8.83 -1.67
C ALA A 398 47.76 9.84 -2.26
N ALA A 399 47.28 10.79 -3.08
CA ALA A 399 48.00 12.02 -3.43
C ALA A 399 47.70 13.13 -2.42
N VAL A 400 48.65 14.05 -2.21
CA VAL A 400 48.54 15.14 -1.23
C VAL A 400 47.48 16.17 -1.70
N GLY A 401 46.42 16.38 -0.91
CA GLY A 401 45.40 17.42 -1.14
C GLY A 401 43.97 16.93 -1.42
N GLU A 402 43.71 15.63 -1.41
CA GLU A 402 42.38 15.04 -1.68
C GLU A 402 41.47 14.98 -0.43
N PHE A 403 40.15 15.16 -0.62
CA PHE A 403 39.13 15.13 0.45
C PHE A 403 38.86 13.70 0.95
N VAL A 404 38.72 12.75 0.03
CA VAL A 404 38.71 11.30 0.29
C VAL A 404 40.11 10.75 0.00
N LYS A 405 40.81 10.33 1.05
CA LYS A 405 42.21 9.87 0.96
C LYS A 405 42.36 8.43 0.50
N GLY A 406 41.32 7.61 0.68
CA GLY A 406 41.34 6.22 0.25
C GLY A 406 40.08 5.46 0.59
N TYR A 407 40.03 4.22 0.12
CA TYR A 407 38.96 3.27 0.41
C TYR A 407 39.51 1.85 0.56
N GLN A 408 38.77 0.99 1.24
CA GLN A 408 39.07 -0.44 1.35
C GLN A 408 37.81 -1.25 1.08
N ILE A 409 37.87 -2.21 0.16
CA ILE A 409 36.78 -3.18 -0.02
C ILE A 409 36.72 -4.07 1.22
N ILE A 410 35.60 -4.01 1.93
CA ILE A 410 35.35 -4.80 3.15
C ILE A 410 34.41 -5.99 2.89
N GLN A 411 33.66 -5.97 1.79
CA GLN A 411 32.77 -7.06 1.41
C GLN A 411 32.60 -7.13 -0.11
N ALA A 412 32.63 -8.33 -0.67
CA ALA A 412 32.24 -8.63 -2.04
C ALA A 412 31.36 -9.89 -2.04
N ALA A 413 30.11 -9.77 -2.47
CA ALA A 413 29.14 -10.86 -2.49
C ALA A 413 28.43 -10.89 -3.84
N PRO A 414 27.87 -12.01 -4.31
CA PRO A 414 27.06 -12.05 -5.53
C PRO A 414 25.96 -10.99 -5.53
N CYS A 415 25.68 -10.40 -6.70
CA CYS A 415 24.64 -9.39 -6.87
C CYS A 415 23.29 -10.09 -7.04
N TYR A 416 22.34 -9.76 -6.18
CA TYR A 416 21.02 -10.40 -6.11
C TYR A 416 20.18 -10.31 -7.40
N ALA A 417 20.43 -9.29 -8.24
CA ALA A 417 19.74 -9.11 -9.53
C ALA A 417 20.42 -9.82 -10.71
N ASP A 418 21.68 -10.25 -10.57
CA ASP A 418 22.42 -11.00 -11.59
C ASP A 418 23.54 -11.81 -10.93
N ALA A 419 23.37 -13.12 -10.83
CA ALA A 419 24.30 -14.04 -10.16
C ALA A 419 25.71 -14.09 -10.79
N ARG A 420 25.90 -13.50 -11.98
CA ARG A 420 27.21 -13.35 -12.63
C ARG A 420 27.96 -12.09 -12.18
N LYS A 421 27.32 -11.24 -11.38
CA LYS A 421 27.87 -9.99 -10.87
C LYS A 421 28.01 -10.06 -9.35
N ILE A 422 28.74 -9.12 -8.77
CA ILE A 422 29.00 -8.94 -7.35
C ILE A 422 28.52 -7.56 -6.90
N ARG A 423 28.01 -7.48 -5.67
CA ARG A 423 27.87 -6.26 -4.88
C ARG A 423 29.13 -6.08 -4.06
N VAL A 424 29.67 -4.87 -4.05
CA VAL A 424 30.89 -4.52 -3.32
C VAL A 424 30.57 -3.43 -2.30
N ILE A 425 31.03 -3.62 -1.07
CA ILE A 425 31.00 -2.59 -0.02
C ILE A 425 32.44 -2.18 0.25
N ALA A 426 32.71 -0.89 0.11
CA ALA A 426 33.98 -0.28 0.43
C ALA A 426 33.81 0.71 1.59
N SER A 427 34.70 0.62 2.58
CA SER A 427 34.84 1.62 3.62
C SER A 427 35.70 2.78 3.11
N LEU A 428 35.29 4.01 3.37
CA LEU A 428 36.05 5.22 3.10
C LEU A 428 36.85 5.64 4.33
N THR A 429 38.00 6.26 4.13
CA THR A 429 38.80 6.84 5.21
C THR A 429 38.14 8.10 5.81
N ASP A 430 37.43 8.85 4.97
CA ASP A 430 36.89 10.18 5.29
C ASP A 430 35.35 10.18 5.25
N ASP A 431 34.76 11.17 5.92
CA ASP A 431 33.31 11.33 5.98
C ASP A 431 32.78 12.18 4.82
N VAL A 432 31.98 11.59 3.94
CA VAL A 432 31.46 12.21 2.72
C VAL A 432 30.04 12.77 2.87
N GLU A 433 29.41 12.68 4.05
CA GLU A 433 28.03 13.14 4.26
C GLU A 433 27.84 14.62 3.86
N THR A 434 28.85 15.44 4.16
CA THR A 434 28.86 16.89 3.84
C THR A 434 28.84 17.18 2.34
N LEU A 435 29.12 16.20 1.47
CA LEU A 435 29.05 16.35 0.02
C LEU A 435 27.64 16.09 -0.54
N PHE A 436 26.75 15.44 0.20
CA PHE A 436 25.49 14.94 -0.35
C PHE A 436 24.58 16.02 -0.97
N PRO A 437 24.41 17.21 -0.35
CA PRO A 437 23.61 18.28 -0.97
C PRO A 437 24.21 18.82 -2.28
N TYR A 438 25.54 18.80 -2.41
CA TYR A 438 26.26 19.22 -3.62
C TYR A 438 26.18 18.15 -4.71
N LEU A 439 26.33 16.88 -4.31
CA LEU A 439 26.14 15.74 -5.20
C LEU A 439 24.70 15.65 -5.70
N ASN A 440 23.70 16.00 -4.87
CA ASN A 440 22.31 16.07 -5.29
C ASN A 440 22.07 17.16 -6.35
N ALA A 441 22.71 18.32 -6.19
CA ALA A 441 22.65 19.41 -7.18
C ALA A 441 23.27 19.02 -8.53
N VAL A 442 24.36 18.24 -8.52
CA VAL A 442 25.13 17.90 -9.73
C VAL A 442 24.66 16.60 -10.39
N LEU A 443 24.39 15.56 -9.62
CA LEU A 443 24.10 14.20 -10.12
C LEU A 443 22.61 13.85 -10.16
N ARG A 444 21.74 14.70 -9.57
CA ARG A 444 20.28 14.46 -9.49
C ARG A 444 19.92 13.09 -8.90
N GLY A 445 20.70 12.66 -7.91
CA GLY A 445 20.49 11.41 -7.19
C GLY A 445 19.34 11.49 -6.17
N SER A 446 19.21 10.45 -5.35
CA SER A 446 18.28 10.42 -4.22
C SER A 446 19.03 10.76 -2.94
N TYR A 447 18.83 11.97 -2.44
CA TYR A 447 19.34 12.38 -1.13
C TYR A 447 18.35 11.99 -0.02
N HIS A 448 18.83 11.22 0.95
CA HIS A 448 18.08 10.80 2.14
C HIS A 448 18.72 11.37 3.39
N GLU A 449 18.23 12.53 3.83
CA GLU A 449 18.78 13.26 4.98
C GLU A 449 18.73 12.46 6.28
N ALA A 450 17.60 11.80 6.58
CA ALA A 450 17.44 11.00 7.80
C ALA A 450 18.27 9.71 7.80
N GLY A 451 18.51 9.12 6.62
CA GLY A 451 19.31 7.91 6.44
C GLY A 451 20.79 8.17 6.22
N LYS A 452 21.19 9.47 6.16
CA LYS A 452 22.54 9.92 5.82
C LYS A 452 23.08 9.17 4.59
N SER A 453 22.30 9.14 3.51
CA SER A 453 22.73 8.45 2.30
C SER A 453 22.39 9.21 1.04
N PHE A 454 23.25 9.06 0.03
CA PHE A 454 23.04 9.61 -1.30
C PHE A 454 23.18 8.49 -2.34
N THR A 455 22.14 8.28 -3.14
CA THR A 455 22.13 7.22 -4.17
C THR A 455 22.12 7.82 -5.56
N PHE A 456 22.98 7.33 -6.44
CA PHE A 456 23.01 7.72 -7.85
C PHE A 456 23.38 6.52 -8.74
N SER A 457 23.23 6.68 -10.06
CA SER A 457 23.62 5.68 -11.04
C SER A 457 24.95 6.07 -11.67
N TYR A 458 25.91 5.15 -11.73
CA TYR A 458 27.21 5.34 -12.41
C TYR A 458 27.48 4.17 -13.34
N GLU A 459 27.71 4.44 -14.63
CA GLU A 459 27.72 3.43 -15.70
C GLU A 459 26.53 2.46 -15.56
N GLY A 460 25.36 3.01 -15.22
CA GLY A 460 24.16 2.22 -15.06
C GLY A 460 24.03 1.40 -13.76
N ARG A 461 25.00 1.49 -12.86
CA ARG A 461 25.04 0.73 -11.61
C ARG A 461 24.59 1.61 -10.44
N PRO A 462 23.74 1.11 -9.54
CA PRO A 462 23.40 1.86 -8.34
C PRO A 462 24.64 1.97 -7.45
N VAL A 463 25.01 3.20 -7.13
CA VAL A 463 26.04 3.57 -6.17
C VAL A 463 25.35 4.24 -4.99
N VAL A 464 25.51 3.66 -3.81
CA VAL A 464 25.01 4.26 -2.56
C VAL A 464 26.20 4.78 -1.78
N LEU A 465 26.17 6.07 -1.46
CA LEU A 465 27.10 6.71 -0.54
C LEU A 465 26.44 6.79 0.84
N GLN A 466 27.20 6.43 1.85
CA GLN A 466 26.92 6.66 3.27
C GLN A 466 28.12 7.42 3.86
N PRO A 467 28.06 7.95 5.09
CA PRO A 467 29.06 8.87 5.60
C PRO A 467 30.49 8.35 5.42
N ARG A 468 30.74 7.05 5.64
CA ARG A 468 32.06 6.44 5.44
C ARG A 468 32.05 5.20 4.56
N GLN A 469 31.07 5.05 3.67
CA GLN A 469 30.97 3.85 2.83
C GLN A 469 30.50 4.16 1.42
N ILE A 470 31.01 3.35 0.48
CA ILE A 470 30.49 3.24 -0.88
C ILE A 470 29.97 1.82 -1.05
N ILE A 471 28.72 1.69 -1.48
CA ILE A 471 28.11 0.42 -1.86
C ILE A 471 27.91 0.44 -3.37
N LEU A 472 28.61 -0.43 -4.08
CA LEU A 472 28.45 -0.65 -5.51
C LEU A 472 27.54 -1.86 -5.76
N GLY A 473 26.48 -1.68 -6.53
CA GLY A 473 25.70 -2.79 -7.08
C GLY A 473 26.23 -3.28 -8.43
N LYS A 474 25.95 -4.55 -8.77
CA LYS A 474 26.04 -5.10 -10.15
C LYS A 474 27.43 -4.96 -10.82
N THR A 475 28.51 -5.35 -10.17
CA THR A 475 29.87 -5.33 -10.73
C THR A 475 30.34 -6.69 -11.23
N GLU A 476 31.10 -6.79 -12.32
CA GLU A 476 31.45 -8.09 -12.92
C GLU A 476 32.46 -8.88 -12.06
N ASN A 477 33.41 -8.19 -11.44
CA ASN A 477 34.43 -8.77 -10.56
C ASN A 477 35.07 -7.68 -9.69
N ILE A 478 35.95 -8.08 -8.77
CA ILE A 478 36.64 -7.15 -7.84
C ILE A 478 37.54 -6.16 -8.59
N ALA A 479 38.15 -6.54 -9.71
CA ALA A 479 39.02 -5.63 -10.47
C ALA A 479 38.21 -4.48 -11.08
N LYS A 480 37.07 -4.77 -11.70
CA LYS A 480 36.15 -3.73 -12.22
C LYS A 480 35.53 -2.92 -11.09
N ALA A 481 35.28 -3.51 -9.92
CA ALA A 481 34.83 -2.78 -8.75
C ALA A 481 35.86 -1.75 -8.27
N ASN A 482 37.15 -2.09 -8.22
CA ASN A 482 38.20 -1.14 -7.88
C ASN A 482 38.30 0.00 -8.89
N GLU A 483 38.24 -0.28 -10.19
CA GLU A 483 38.24 0.75 -11.24
C GLU A 483 37.09 1.75 -11.04
N ILE A 484 35.88 1.24 -10.76
CA ILE A 484 34.70 2.08 -10.50
C ILE A 484 34.88 2.87 -9.20
N LEU A 485 35.35 2.25 -8.12
CA LEU A 485 35.57 2.91 -6.84
C LEU A 485 36.60 4.05 -6.98
N GLU A 486 37.68 3.85 -7.74
CA GLU A 486 38.65 4.91 -8.04
C GLU A 486 38.02 6.11 -8.76
N ASN A 487 37.17 5.84 -9.76
CA ASN A 487 36.51 6.91 -10.50
C ASN A 487 35.45 7.63 -9.66
N VAL A 488 34.70 6.90 -8.84
CA VAL A 488 33.74 7.50 -7.88
C VAL A 488 34.48 8.37 -6.87
N VAL A 489 35.62 7.91 -6.32
CA VAL A 489 36.43 8.70 -5.39
C VAL A 489 36.99 9.96 -6.05
N LYS A 490 37.50 9.87 -7.29
CA LYS A 490 37.92 11.06 -8.07
C LYS A 490 36.77 12.05 -8.24
N MET A 491 35.58 11.57 -8.58
CA MET A 491 34.37 12.40 -8.71
C MET A 491 34.04 13.10 -7.38
N LEU A 492 34.08 12.38 -6.25
CA LEU A 492 33.85 12.96 -4.92
C LEU A 492 34.85 14.07 -4.62
N ASN A 493 36.14 13.86 -4.92
CA ASN A 493 37.19 14.86 -4.74
C ASN A 493 37.01 16.09 -5.64
N ARG A 494 36.56 15.91 -6.88
CA ARG A 494 36.25 17.01 -7.79
C ARG A 494 35.07 17.85 -7.30
N VAL A 495 33.99 17.21 -6.86
CA VAL A 495 32.83 17.91 -6.27
C VAL A 495 33.23 18.63 -4.97
N ALA A 496 34.08 18.01 -4.15
CA ALA A 496 34.62 18.65 -2.95
C ALA A 496 35.42 19.93 -3.28
N ALA A 497 36.24 19.90 -4.33
CA ALA A 497 37.04 21.04 -4.76
C ALA A 497 36.20 22.20 -5.36
N ALA A 498 35.01 21.91 -5.86
CA ALA A 498 34.12 22.89 -6.47
C ALA A 498 32.94 23.32 -5.59
N ARG A 499 32.93 22.99 -4.29
CA ARG A 499 31.86 23.35 -3.35
C ARG A 499 31.46 24.83 -3.40
N ASP A 500 32.44 25.72 -3.54
CA ASP A 500 32.20 27.17 -3.56
C ASP A 500 31.50 27.67 -4.85
N ARG A 501 31.41 26.81 -5.88
CA ARG A 501 30.78 27.11 -7.17
C ARG A 501 29.45 26.36 -7.39
N ILE A 502 29.09 25.46 -6.46
CA ILE A 502 27.88 24.64 -6.55
C ILE A 502 26.90 25.11 -5.49
N THR A 503 25.69 25.49 -5.90
CA THR A 503 24.59 25.74 -4.96
C THR A 503 24.03 24.39 -4.46
N PRO A 504 24.16 24.04 -3.17
CA PRO A 504 23.68 22.76 -2.65
C PRO A 504 22.15 22.72 -2.63
N THR A 505 21.57 21.52 -2.80
CA THR A 505 20.12 21.31 -2.66
C THR A 505 19.81 20.00 -1.96
N THR A 506 18.82 20.03 -1.08
CA THR A 506 18.24 18.84 -0.43
C THR A 506 16.88 18.47 -1.02
N GLU A 507 16.36 19.29 -1.94
CA GLU A 507 15.06 19.07 -2.57
C GLU A 507 15.11 17.87 -3.54
N PRO A 508 14.04 17.05 -3.61
CA PRO A 508 13.96 15.91 -4.53
C PRO A 508 14.12 16.33 -5.99
N GLN A 509 15.04 15.68 -6.70
CA GLN A 509 15.22 15.87 -8.14
C GLN A 509 14.39 14.84 -8.91
N THR A 510 13.76 15.23 -10.02
CA THR A 510 12.94 14.32 -10.84
C THR A 510 13.83 13.27 -11.50
N GLN A 511 13.66 12.01 -11.11
CA GLN A 511 14.37 10.87 -11.71
C GLN A 511 13.59 10.24 -12.85
N LEU A 512 14.33 9.71 -13.82
CA LEU A 512 13.77 8.85 -14.86
C LEU A 512 13.44 7.47 -14.24
N SER A 513 12.16 7.10 -14.18
CA SER A 513 11.73 5.82 -13.60
C SER A 513 11.53 4.73 -14.66
N PRO A 514 11.74 3.44 -14.34
CA PRO A 514 11.53 2.34 -15.29
C PRO A 514 10.14 2.32 -15.91
N PHE A 515 9.13 2.75 -15.15
CA PHE A 515 7.77 2.88 -15.62
C PHE A 515 7.58 3.94 -16.71
N MET A 516 8.37 5.01 -16.71
CA MET A 516 8.32 6.03 -17.75
C MET A 516 8.77 5.46 -19.10
N LEU A 517 9.85 4.67 -19.12
CA LEU A 517 10.30 3.96 -20.33
C LEU A 517 9.37 2.82 -20.72
N TYR A 518 8.93 2.04 -19.75
CA TYR A 518 8.06 0.88 -19.95
C TYR A 518 6.76 1.21 -20.68
N LYS A 519 6.17 2.39 -20.42
CA LYS A 519 4.95 2.87 -21.12
C LYS A 519 5.11 2.97 -22.62
N HIS A 520 6.33 3.25 -23.09
CA HIS A 520 6.65 3.39 -24.49
C HIS A 520 7.21 2.10 -25.10
N LEU A 521 7.51 1.06 -24.31
CA LEU A 521 7.96 -0.21 -24.84
C LEU A 521 6.83 -0.99 -25.53
N PRO A 522 7.17 -1.91 -26.46
CA PRO A 522 6.22 -2.81 -27.12
C PRO A 522 5.41 -3.71 -26.16
N ARG A 523 5.93 -3.95 -24.94
CA ARG A 523 5.29 -4.74 -23.87
C ARG A 523 4.91 -6.17 -24.30
N THR A 524 5.73 -6.76 -25.18
CA THR A 524 5.52 -8.12 -25.69
C THR A 524 6.02 -9.19 -24.73
N ASN A 525 6.90 -8.84 -23.77
CA ASN A 525 7.55 -9.79 -22.85
C ASN A 525 8.16 -11.02 -23.58
N CYS A 526 8.62 -10.82 -24.81
CA CYS A 526 9.13 -11.87 -25.71
C CYS A 526 10.38 -12.59 -25.20
N ARG A 527 11.12 -11.98 -24.24
CA ARG A 527 12.39 -12.46 -23.67
C ARG A 527 13.57 -12.52 -24.65
N GLU A 528 13.40 -12.06 -25.89
CA GLU A 528 14.46 -12.06 -26.91
C GLU A 528 15.63 -11.11 -26.58
N CYS A 529 15.40 -10.09 -25.76
CA CYS A 529 16.45 -9.23 -25.23
C CYS A 529 17.19 -9.82 -24.02
N GLY A 530 16.85 -11.05 -23.60
CA GLY A 530 17.46 -11.74 -22.46
C GLY A 530 16.87 -11.38 -21.09
N GLU A 531 15.96 -10.40 -21.02
CA GLU A 531 15.24 -10.02 -19.81
C GLU A 531 13.87 -10.70 -19.74
N LEU A 532 13.44 -11.06 -18.53
CA LEU A 532 12.18 -11.80 -18.31
C LEU A 532 10.93 -10.98 -18.70
N THR A 533 11.02 -9.65 -18.58
CA THR A 533 9.90 -8.72 -18.79
C THR A 533 10.40 -7.44 -19.47
N CYS A 534 9.53 -6.75 -20.21
CA CYS A 534 9.83 -5.44 -20.77
C CYS A 534 10.08 -4.39 -19.68
N LEU A 535 9.51 -4.55 -18.48
CA LEU A 535 9.80 -3.67 -17.34
C LEU A 535 11.21 -3.91 -16.77
N ALA A 536 11.65 -5.17 -16.72
CA ALA A 536 13.02 -5.52 -16.38
C ALA A 536 14.02 -4.98 -17.42
N PHE A 537 13.66 -5.02 -18.70
CA PHE A 537 14.42 -4.36 -19.77
C PHE A 537 14.45 -2.82 -19.61
N ALA A 538 13.31 -2.16 -19.37
CA ALA A 538 13.26 -0.72 -19.11
C ALA A 538 14.12 -0.31 -17.90
N THR A 539 14.06 -1.12 -16.85
CA THR A 539 14.91 -0.97 -15.67
C THR A 539 16.38 -1.11 -16.06
N GLY A 540 16.72 -2.06 -16.94
CA GLY A 540 18.05 -2.21 -17.50
C GLY A 540 18.52 -1.03 -18.36
N VAL A 541 17.65 -0.41 -19.16
CA VAL A 541 17.99 0.78 -19.98
C VAL A 541 18.31 1.99 -19.10
N ILE A 542 17.51 2.27 -18.08
CA ILE A 542 17.79 3.37 -17.12
C ILE A 542 19.06 3.08 -16.31
N GLN A 543 19.28 1.80 -16.02
CA GLN A 543 20.50 1.30 -15.40
C GLN A 543 21.62 1.08 -16.42
N GLY A 544 21.62 1.72 -17.61
CA GLY A 544 22.70 1.67 -18.59
C GLY A 544 23.20 0.26 -18.97
N ARG A 545 22.43 -0.79 -18.67
CA ARG A 545 22.75 -2.19 -18.96
C ARG A 545 22.43 -2.50 -20.42
N TYR A 546 21.48 -1.76 -20.98
CA TYR A 546 21.02 -1.92 -22.35
C TYR A 546 20.82 -0.56 -23.01
N GLU A 547 21.13 -0.49 -24.29
CA GLU A 547 20.60 0.55 -25.16
C GLU A 547 19.15 0.20 -25.53
N ALA A 548 18.31 1.23 -25.77
CA ALA A 548 16.91 1.01 -26.15
C ALA A 548 16.81 0.15 -27.43
N GLU A 549 17.77 0.31 -28.34
CA GLU A 549 17.92 -0.45 -29.59
C GLU A 549 18.16 -1.94 -29.37
N GLN A 550 18.51 -2.39 -28.17
CA GLN A 550 18.65 -3.81 -27.87
C GLN A 550 17.31 -4.53 -27.71
N CYS A 551 16.19 -3.80 -27.69
CA CYS A 551 14.88 -4.39 -27.88
C CYS A 551 14.69 -4.75 -29.37
N PRO A 552 14.50 -6.04 -29.73
CA PRO A 552 14.39 -6.46 -31.13
C PRO A 552 13.20 -5.80 -31.84
N PHE A 553 12.09 -5.63 -31.13
CA PHE A 553 10.88 -4.97 -31.64
C PHE A 553 11.09 -3.48 -31.92
N LEU A 554 11.92 -2.78 -31.14
CA LEU A 554 12.22 -1.35 -31.40
C LEU A 554 13.07 -1.14 -32.66
N LYS A 555 13.61 -2.21 -33.27
CA LYS A 555 14.30 -2.16 -34.56
C LYS A 555 13.34 -2.25 -35.75
N GLU A 556 12.11 -2.71 -35.51
CA GLU A 556 11.13 -2.89 -36.57
C GLU A 556 10.45 -1.55 -36.92
N PRO A 557 10.17 -1.28 -38.21
CA PRO A 557 9.49 -0.06 -38.64
C PRO A 557 8.14 0.19 -37.94
N ALA A 558 7.45 -0.89 -37.54
CA ALA A 558 6.16 -0.82 -36.84
C ALA A 558 6.23 -0.14 -35.47
N TYR A 559 7.42 -0.05 -34.85
CA TYR A 559 7.63 0.53 -33.52
C TYR A 559 8.46 1.82 -33.54
N ALA A 560 8.59 2.48 -34.70
CA ALA A 560 9.39 3.69 -34.85
C ALA A 560 8.94 4.85 -33.93
N GLN A 561 7.63 5.01 -33.70
CA GLN A 561 7.10 6.04 -32.79
C GLN A 561 7.46 5.76 -31.33
N GLN A 562 7.39 4.50 -30.91
CA GLN A 562 7.79 4.05 -29.57
C GLN A 562 9.27 4.31 -29.34
N LYS A 563 10.11 3.95 -30.31
CA LYS A 563 11.55 4.21 -30.27
C LYS A 563 11.85 5.70 -30.11
N GLN A 564 11.24 6.55 -30.95
CA GLN A 564 11.44 8.00 -30.90
C GLN A 564 10.98 8.61 -29.56
N ALA A 565 9.91 8.10 -28.96
CA ALA A 565 9.45 8.55 -27.65
C ALA A 565 10.43 8.20 -26.52
N ILE A 566 11.02 7.00 -26.56
CA ILE A 566 12.04 6.56 -25.59
C ILE A 566 13.32 7.37 -25.76
N GLU A 567 13.79 7.55 -26.99
CA GLU A 567 14.98 8.38 -27.31
C GLU A 567 14.80 9.81 -26.83
N LYS A 568 13.64 10.43 -27.10
CA LYS A 568 13.32 11.78 -26.64
C LYS A 568 13.31 11.87 -25.10
N LEU A 569 12.69 10.91 -24.42
CA LEU A 569 12.63 10.88 -22.96
C LEU A 569 14.03 10.74 -22.34
N LEU A 570 14.88 9.89 -22.93
CA LEU A 570 16.27 9.74 -22.54
C LEU A 570 17.08 11.01 -22.83
N ALA A 571 16.88 11.63 -23.99
CA ALA A 571 17.54 12.87 -24.38
C ALA A 571 17.16 14.05 -23.48
N GLU A 572 15.87 14.25 -23.16
CA GLU A 572 15.41 15.31 -22.24
C GLU A 572 15.99 15.11 -20.82
N TYR A 573 16.12 13.86 -20.38
CA TYR A 573 16.78 13.53 -19.13
C TYR A 573 18.29 13.85 -19.18
N LEU A 574 18.96 13.60 -20.31
CA LEU A 574 20.38 13.86 -20.54
C LEU A 574 20.71 15.34 -20.77
N GLU A 575 19.93 16.09 -21.54
CA GLU A 575 20.11 17.53 -21.77
C GLU A 575 19.96 18.35 -20.47
N GLY A 576 19.06 17.91 -19.58
CA GLY A 576 18.91 18.50 -18.26
C GLY A 576 20.13 18.29 -17.34
N LEU A 577 20.97 17.27 -17.57
CA LEU A 577 22.14 16.94 -16.75
C LEU A 577 23.38 17.81 -17.06
N LEU A 578 23.43 18.49 -18.23
CA LEU A 578 24.68 18.89 -18.86
C LEU A 578 25.18 20.35 -18.74
N PRO A 579 24.47 21.39 -18.25
CA PRO A 579 25.07 22.73 -18.23
C PRO A 579 26.04 23.02 -17.06
N ALA A 580 26.03 22.22 -15.99
CA ALA A 580 26.86 22.46 -14.78
C ALA A 580 27.90 21.35 -14.50
N GLY A 581 27.81 20.20 -15.17
CA GLY A 581 28.67 19.03 -14.94
C GLY A 581 29.86 18.90 -15.89
N GLU A 582 29.89 19.60 -17.03
CA GLU A 582 30.91 19.38 -18.07
C GLU A 582 32.34 19.77 -17.64
N GLU A 583 32.51 20.77 -16.78
CA GLU A 583 33.84 21.24 -16.35
C GLU A 583 34.40 20.40 -15.17
N LEU A 584 33.55 19.62 -14.51
CA LEU A 584 33.89 18.79 -13.34
C LEU A 584 34.03 17.30 -13.67
N LEU A 585 33.47 16.81 -14.76
CA LEU A 585 33.47 15.40 -15.12
C LEU A 585 34.45 15.02 -16.26
N ARG A 586 34.91 15.98 -17.08
CA ARG A 586 36.17 15.81 -17.84
C ARG A 586 37.34 15.84 -16.85
#